data_AF-A0AAP6H4N7-F1
#
_entry.id   AF-A0AAP6H4N7-F1
#
_cell.length_a   1.000
_cell.length_b   1.000
_cell.length_c   1.000
_cell.angle_alpha   90.00
_cell.angle_beta   90.00
_cell.angle_gamma   90.00
#
_symmetry.space_group_name_H-M   'P 1'
#
loop_
_entity.id
_entity.type
_entity.pdbx_description
1 polymer ?
#
loop_
_entity_poly.entity_id
_entity_poly.type
_entity_poly.pdbx_seq_one_letter_code
_entity_poly.pdbx_strand_id
1 'polypeptide(L)'
;MTREYSRYSRSAGGLSAIAGGAACLASFLVGALLPATFELRALLIAVPVLWLAAKQWLAHRYYQRFGQVEEQITATERNFQRLFIAFTALISALIVGFVLTRMAPMGRLPWDLRAIGYLMVAALLPLIVWRWLRTPLEFIVGVFLLCQAAVAFTGQTYAFGPTTVVFPLAAIALVVVGWRDHQRFLRLQAEMRAFVATRKPIP
;
A
#
# COMPACT_ATOMS: atom_id res chain seq x y z
N MET A 1 12.05 -14.94 -19.25
CA MET A 1 12.44 -15.47 -17.93
C MET A 1 13.06 -14.43 -16.98
N THR A 2 14.33 -14.00 -17.13
CA THR A 2 14.98 -13.07 -16.16
C THR A 2 14.29 -11.71 -16.05
N ARG A 3 13.87 -11.11 -17.18
CA ARG A 3 13.13 -9.84 -17.18
C ARG A 3 11.75 -9.94 -16.51
N GLU A 4 11.02 -11.03 -16.74
CA GLU A 4 9.70 -11.26 -16.12
C GLU A 4 9.82 -11.60 -14.63
N TYR A 5 10.85 -12.35 -14.23
CA TYR A 5 11.14 -12.65 -12.84
C TYR A 5 11.54 -11.38 -12.06
N SER A 6 12.29 -10.47 -12.69
CA SER A 6 12.70 -9.20 -12.07
C SER A 6 11.51 -8.35 -11.61
N ARG A 7 10.35 -8.47 -12.27
CA ARG A 7 9.13 -7.72 -11.92
C ARG A 7 8.63 -8.00 -10.51
N TYR A 8 8.83 -9.22 -10.00
CA TYR A 8 8.44 -9.60 -8.64
C TYR A 8 9.33 -8.99 -7.55
N SER A 9 10.42 -8.29 -7.92
CA SER A 9 11.17 -7.46 -7.00
C SER A 9 10.46 -6.15 -6.64
N ARG A 10 9.61 -5.62 -7.54
CA ARG A 10 9.04 -4.27 -7.41
C ARG A 10 7.60 -4.13 -7.87
N SER A 11 7.28 -4.47 -9.12
CA SER A 11 5.99 -4.15 -9.74
C SER A 11 4.92 -5.22 -9.60
N ALA A 12 5.30 -6.50 -9.54
CA ALA A 12 4.36 -7.61 -9.44
C ALA A 12 4.10 -7.98 -7.98
N GLY A 13 3.02 -7.43 -7.40
CA GLY A 13 2.67 -7.63 -5.99
C GLY A 13 2.11 -9.02 -5.67
N GLY A 14 1.48 -9.70 -6.63
CA GLY A 14 0.95 -11.05 -6.45
C GLY A 14 0.05 -11.16 -5.21
N LEU A 15 0.45 -11.99 -4.24
CA LEU A 15 -0.24 -12.18 -2.97
C LEU A 15 -0.32 -10.90 -2.13
N SER A 16 0.67 -10.00 -2.20
CA SER A 16 0.62 -8.73 -1.46
C SER A 16 -0.42 -7.77 -2.03
N ALA A 17 -0.67 -7.83 -3.34
CA ALA A 17 -1.71 -7.05 -4.00
C ALA A 17 -3.11 -7.57 -3.61
N ILE A 18 -3.28 -8.90 -3.57
CA ILE A 18 -4.52 -9.53 -3.07
C ILE A 18 -4.77 -9.12 -1.62
N ALA A 19 -3.78 -9.28 -0.75
CA ALA A 19 -3.90 -8.92 0.66
C ALA A 19 -4.21 -7.42 0.85
N GLY A 20 -3.56 -6.55 0.08
CA GLY A 20 -3.81 -5.11 0.11
C GLY A 20 -5.21 -4.73 -0.34
N GLY A 21 -5.69 -5.31 -1.44
CA GLY A 21 -7.06 -5.07 -1.91
C GLY A 21 -8.11 -5.62 -0.95
N ALA A 22 -7.90 -6.82 -0.40
CA ALA A 22 -8.78 -7.38 0.63
C ALA A 22 -8.81 -6.52 1.89
N ALA A 23 -7.64 -6.07 2.37
CA ALA A 23 -7.53 -5.17 3.51
C ALA A 23 -8.22 -3.83 3.26
N CYS A 24 -8.13 -3.29 2.04
CA CYS A 24 -8.81 -2.08 1.62
C CYS A 24 -10.32 -2.23 1.66
N LEU A 25 -10.86 -3.31 1.07
CA LEU A 25 -12.29 -3.61 1.09
C LEU A 25 -12.80 -3.81 2.51
N ALA A 26 -12.09 -4.60 3.31
CA ALA A 26 -12.44 -4.83 4.71
C ALA A 26 -12.45 -3.51 5.49
N SER A 27 -11.39 -2.69 5.38
CA SER A 27 -11.29 -1.41 6.09
C SER A 27 -12.37 -0.41 5.65
N PHE A 28 -12.74 -0.42 4.37
CA PHE A 28 -13.81 0.40 3.83
C PHE A 28 -15.18 -0.01 4.36
N LEU A 29 -15.52 -1.30 4.26
CA LEU A 29 -16.81 -1.82 4.74
C LEU A 29 -16.94 -1.65 6.25
N VAL A 30 -15.91 -2.02 6.99
CA VAL A 30 -15.89 -1.94 8.44
C VAL A 30 -15.94 -0.50 8.92
N GLY A 31 -15.17 0.41 8.30
CA GLY A 31 -15.21 1.83 8.63
C GLY A 31 -16.57 2.47 8.40
N ALA A 32 -17.32 1.98 7.41
CA ALA A 32 -18.60 2.55 7.05
C ALA A 32 -19.81 1.89 7.75
N LEU A 33 -19.68 0.63 8.20
CA LEU A 33 -20.79 -0.14 8.78
C LEU A 33 -20.70 -0.29 10.29
N LEU A 34 -19.51 -0.26 10.88
CA LEU A 34 -19.32 -0.48 12.31
C LEU A 34 -19.08 0.84 13.07
N PRO A 35 -19.56 0.95 14.31
CA PRO A 35 -19.23 2.09 15.15
C PRO A 35 -17.73 2.12 15.45
N ALA A 36 -17.16 3.32 15.56
CA ALA A 36 -15.74 3.55 15.79
C ALA A 36 -15.31 3.23 17.24
N THR A 37 -15.38 1.96 17.62
CA THR A 37 -14.90 1.46 18.91
C THR A 37 -13.37 1.55 18.99
N PHE A 38 -12.83 1.52 20.21
CA PHE A 38 -11.38 1.57 20.43
C PHE A 38 -10.65 0.42 19.71
N GLU A 39 -11.18 -0.80 19.83
CA GLU A 39 -10.63 -2.00 19.19
C GLU A 39 -10.59 -1.84 17.67
N LEU A 40 -11.67 -1.32 17.10
CA LEU A 40 -11.75 -1.15 15.66
C LEU A 40 -10.74 -0.12 15.15
N ARG A 41 -10.56 0.97 15.87
CA ARG A 41 -9.57 2.01 15.53
C ARG A 41 -8.16 1.45 15.58
N ALA A 42 -7.84 0.66 16.61
CA ALA A 42 -6.54 0.00 16.72
C ALA A 42 -6.29 -0.94 15.52
N LEU A 43 -7.30 -1.72 15.12
CA LEU A 43 -7.22 -2.58 13.94
C LEU A 43 -6.98 -1.77 12.66
N LEU A 44 -7.75 -0.72 12.42
CA LEU A 44 -7.62 0.14 11.23
C LEU A 44 -6.26 0.83 11.14
N ILE A 45 -5.65 1.18 12.28
CA ILE A 45 -4.29 1.73 12.35
C ILE A 45 -3.24 0.66 12.03
N ALA A 46 -3.43 -0.57 12.52
CA ALA A 46 -2.49 -1.66 12.33
C ALA A 46 -2.48 -2.21 10.89
N VAL A 47 -3.63 -2.24 10.21
CA VAL A 47 -3.81 -2.79 8.85
C VAL A 47 -2.77 -2.29 7.83
N PRO A 48 -2.56 -0.98 7.61
CA PRO A 48 -1.57 -0.51 6.64
C PRO A 48 -0.14 -0.96 6.99
N VAL A 49 0.21 -0.99 8.27
CA VAL A 49 1.54 -1.43 8.73
C VAL A 49 1.74 -2.91 8.45
N LEU A 50 0.75 -3.73 8.83
CA LEU A 50 0.77 -5.18 8.59
C LEU A 50 0.84 -5.49 7.10
N TRP A 51 0.08 -4.76 6.27
CA TRP A 51 0.12 -4.94 4.83
C TRP A 51 1.48 -4.58 4.23
N LEU A 52 2.06 -3.43 4.61
CA LEU A 52 3.39 -3.02 4.13
C LEU A 52 4.48 -4.00 4.57
N ALA A 53 4.41 -4.51 5.80
CA ALA A 53 5.33 -5.52 6.31
C ALA A 53 5.19 -6.85 5.54
N ALA A 54 3.96 -7.35 5.36
CA ALA A 54 3.68 -8.55 4.60
C ALA A 54 4.16 -8.44 3.14
N LYS A 55 3.97 -7.27 2.52
CA LYS A 55 4.45 -6.98 1.17
C LYS A 55 5.98 -7.11 1.09
N GLN A 56 6.71 -6.48 2.01
CA GLN A 56 8.17 -6.56 2.02
C GLN A 56 8.65 -7.99 2.26
N TRP A 57 8.02 -8.69 3.20
CA TRP A 57 8.37 -10.08 3.51
C TRP A 57 8.15 -11.00 2.30
N LEU A 58 7.01 -10.88 1.62
CA LEU A 58 6.70 -11.67 0.42
C LEU A 58 7.68 -11.38 -0.72
N ALA A 59 8.00 -10.10 -0.97
CA ALA A 59 8.94 -9.72 -2.02
C ALA A 59 10.33 -10.37 -1.81
N HIS A 60 10.89 -10.24 -0.61
CA HIS A 60 12.25 -10.72 -0.32
C HIS A 60 12.32 -12.23 -0.13
N ARG A 61 11.34 -12.84 0.56
CA ARG A 61 11.46 -14.24 1.00
C ARG A 61 10.73 -15.23 0.10
N TYR A 62 9.57 -14.84 -0.43
CA TYR A 62 8.73 -15.74 -1.22
C TYR A 62 9.06 -15.62 -2.72
N TYR A 63 9.06 -14.40 -3.25
CA TYR A 63 9.23 -14.17 -4.68
C TYR A 63 10.69 -14.22 -5.14
N GLN A 64 11.63 -13.65 -4.39
CA GLN A 64 13.06 -13.63 -4.72
C GLN A 64 13.86 -14.86 -4.24
N ARG A 65 13.20 -15.99 -3.98
CA ARG A 65 13.86 -17.21 -3.45
C ARG A 65 14.95 -17.78 -4.38
N PHE A 66 14.88 -17.56 -5.70
CA PHE A 66 15.81 -18.14 -6.68
C PHE A 66 16.91 -17.16 -7.14
N GLY A 67 16.98 -15.96 -6.55
CA GLY A 67 17.99 -14.95 -6.86
C GLY A 67 17.41 -13.53 -6.83
N GLN A 68 18.22 -12.55 -6.44
CA GLN A 68 17.81 -11.15 -6.46
C GLN A 68 18.05 -10.57 -7.85
N VAL A 69 16.96 -10.27 -8.56
CA VAL A 69 16.99 -9.54 -9.83
C VAL A 69 16.09 -8.32 -9.69
N GLU A 70 16.67 -7.13 -9.81
CA GLU A 70 15.91 -5.88 -9.74
C GLU A 70 15.35 -5.50 -11.11
N GLU A 71 14.09 -5.05 -11.12
CA GLU A 71 13.45 -4.51 -12.32
C GLU A 71 14.03 -3.13 -12.69
N GLN A 72 14.44 -2.98 -13.95
CA GLN A 72 14.84 -1.68 -14.50
C GLN A 72 13.62 -0.80 -14.73
N ILE A 73 13.64 0.40 -14.13
CA ILE A 73 12.53 1.35 -14.18
C ILE A 73 12.48 2.02 -15.55
N THR A 74 11.30 2.05 -16.18
CA THR A 74 11.10 2.84 -17.40
C THR A 74 10.99 4.34 -17.09
N ALA A 75 11.38 5.21 -18.04
CA ALA A 75 11.33 6.66 -17.84
C ALA A 75 9.90 7.16 -17.52
N THR A 76 8.89 6.56 -18.13
CA THR A 76 7.47 6.89 -17.93
C THR A 76 7.00 6.56 -16.50
N GLU A 77 7.32 5.38 -15.99
CA GLU A 77 6.99 4.98 -14.61
C GLU A 77 7.67 5.88 -13.58
N ARG A 78 8.91 6.31 -13.86
CA ARG A 78 9.62 7.25 -12.99
C ARG A 78 8.92 8.59 -12.90
N ASN A 79 8.35 9.09 -14.01
CA ASN A 79 7.62 10.34 -14.04
C ASN A 79 6.27 10.23 -13.32
N PHE A 80 5.52 9.15 -13.52
CA PHE A 80 4.30 8.90 -12.75
C PHE A 80 4.57 8.80 -11.25
N GLN A 81 5.63 8.09 -10.85
CA GLN A 81 6.02 8.00 -9.45
C GLN A 81 6.36 9.38 -8.86
N ARG A 82 7.10 10.22 -9.60
CA ARG A 82 7.40 11.60 -9.19
C ARG A 82 6.12 12.42 -9.02
N LEU A 83 5.17 12.29 -9.94
CA LEU A 83 3.89 12.97 -9.86
C LEU A 83 3.11 12.55 -8.61
N PHE A 84 3.02 11.25 -8.30
CA PHE A 84 2.34 10.77 -7.10
C PHE A 84 3.01 11.23 -5.81
N ILE A 85 4.34 11.25 -5.77
CA ILE A 85 5.09 11.77 -4.61
C ILE A 85 4.86 13.28 -4.47
N ALA A 86 4.98 14.05 -5.56
CA ALA A 86 4.78 15.49 -5.52
C ALA A 86 3.35 15.86 -5.10
N PHE A 87 2.36 15.17 -5.65
CA PHE A 87 0.96 15.34 -5.30
C PHE A 87 0.72 15.02 -3.81
N THR A 88 1.18 13.87 -3.32
CA THR A 88 1.00 13.52 -1.91
C THR A 88 1.78 14.42 -0.96
N ALA A 89 3.00 14.82 -1.31
CA ALA A 89 3.78 15.78 -0.56
C ALA A 89 3.07 17.14 -0.46
N LEU A 90 2.50 17.62 -1.57
CA LEU A 90 1.73 18.87 -1.59
C LEU A 90 0.52 18.79 -0.66
N ILE A 91 -0.30 17.74 -0.79
CA ILE A 91 -1.50 17.57 0.05
C ILE A 91 -1.11 17.41 1.53
N SER A 92 -0.09 16.61 1.84
CA SER A 92 0.43 16.45 3.20
C SER A 92 0.93 17.79 3.77
N ALA A 93 1.68 18.57 2.99
CA ALA A 93 2.17 19.88 3.41
C ALA A 93 1.02 20.88 3.64
N LEU A 94 -0.02 20.85 2.81
CA LEU A 94 -1.21 21.67 2.98
C LEU A 94 -1.96 21.30 4.27
N ILE A 95 -2.18 20.01 4.54
CA ILE A 95 -2.86 19.55 5.76
C ILE A 95 -2.05 19.91 7.00
N VAL A 96 -0.78 19.53 7.05
CA VAL A 96 0.10 19.80 8.20
C VAL A 96 0.28 21.30 8.39
N GLY A 97 0.57 22.03 7.31
CA GLY A 97 0.73 23.48 7.33
C GLY A 97 -0.54 24.20 7.79
N PHE A 98 -1.71 23.82 7.30
CA PHE A 98 -2.99 24.38 7.74
C PHE A 98 -3.23 24.14 9.24
N VAL A 99 -3.01 22.92 9.72
CA VAL A 99 -3.17 22.60 11.15
C VAL A 99 -2.21 23.42 12.02
N LEU A 100 -0.93 23.51 11.63
CA LEU A 100 0.09 24.23 12.40
C LEU A 100 -0.06 25.76 12.35
N THR A 101 -0.51 26.32 11.23
CA THR A 101 -0.60 27.78 11.06
C THR A 101 -1.95 28.37 11.43
N ARG A 102 -3.03 27.57 11.35
CA ARG A 102 -4.39 28.04 11.65
C ARG A 102 -4.94 27.47 12.94
N MET A 103 -4.80 26.16 13.20
CA MET A 103 -5.45 25.54 14.36
C MET A 103 -4.61 25.61 15.63
N ALA A 104 -3.30 25.39 15.54
CA ALA A 104 -2.41 25.43 16.71
C ALA A 104 -2.33 26.81 17.39
N PRO A 105 -2.23 27.95 16.66
CA PRO A 105 -2.14 29.27 17.29
C PRO A 105 -3.47 29.73 17.93
N MET A 106 -4.59 29.18 17.47
CA MET A 106 -5.92 29.50 18.01
C MET A 106 -6.27 28.70 19.27
N GLY A 107 -5.36 27.88 19.80
CA GLY A 107 -5.61 27.01 20.95
C GLY A 107 -6.68 25.95 20.70
N ARG A 108 -7.09 25.74 19.43
CA ARG A 108 -8.16 24.81 19.03
C ARG A 108 -7.67 23.39 18.83
N LEU A 109 -6.35 23.19 18.82
CA LEU A 109 -5.74 21.86 18.72
C LEU A 109 -5.27 21.44 20.11
N PRO A 110 -5.98 20.53 20.81
CA PRO A 110 -5.38 19.84 21.93
C PRO A 110 -4.22 19.01 21.38
N TRP A 111 -3.00 19.23 21.85
CA TRP A 111 -1.82 18.42 21.51
C TRP A 111 -1.90 17.04 22.17
N ASP A 112 -3.00 16.33 21.92
CA ASP A 112 -3.25 14.99 22.43
C ASP A 112 -2.64 13.94 21.49
N LEU A 113 -2.55 12.70 21.99
CA LEU A 113 -2.00 11.57 21.21
C LEU A 113 -2.75 11.37 19.88
N ARG A 114 -4.02 11.78 19.81
CA ARG A 114 -4.88 11.64 18.63
C ARG A 114 -4.47 12.61 17.53
N ALA A 115 -4.31 13.90 17.87
CA ALA A 115 -3.83 14.91 16.94
C ALA A 115 -2.41 14.61 16.45
N ILE A 116 -1.53 14.17 17.36
CA ILE A 116 -0.15 13.77 17.01
C ILE A 116 -0.16 12.58 16.05
N GLY A 117 -0.94 11.53 16.34
CA GLY A 117 -1.06 10.35 15.48
C GLY A 117 -1.56 10.69 14.07
N TYR A 118 -2.61 11.52 13.97
CA TYR A 118 -3.12 12.01 12.69
C TYR A 118 -2.04 12.76 11.88
N LEU A 119 -1.36 13.72 12.51
CA LEU A 119 -0.32 14.53 11.85
C LEU A 119 0.89 13.68 11.44
N MET A 120 1.29 12.72 12.27
CA MET A 120 2.38 11.80 11.97
C MET A 120 2.06 10.95 10.73
N VAL A 121 0.86 10.37 10.64
CA VAL A 121 0.47 9.59 9.46
C VAL A 121 0.41 10.48 8.22
N ALA A 122 -0.17 11.67 8.32
CA ALA A 122 -0.24 12.63 7.22
C ALA A 122 1.15 13.06 6.73
N ALA A 123 2.09 13.29 7.65
CA ALA A 123 3.47 13.69 7.34
C ALA A 123 4.31 12.54 6.76
N LEU A 124 4.07 11.29 7.20
CA LEU A 124 4.78 10.10 6.71
C LEU A 124 4.25 9.61 5.36
N LEU A 125 3.04 9.99 4.97
CA LEU A 125 2.37 9.54 3.76
C LEU A 125 3.24 9.71 2.48
N PRO A 126 3.90 10.86 2.23
CA PRO A 126 4.75 11.02 1.04
C PRO A 126 5.97 10.10 1.05
N LEU A 127 6.56 9.87 2.23
CA LEU A 127 7.68 8.94 2.40
C LEU A 127 7.24 7.49 2.14
N ILE A 128 6.06 7.13 2.63
CA ILE A 128 5.47 5.80 2.43
C ILE A 128 5.19 5.56 0.94
N VAL A 129 4.58 6.55 0.28
CA VAL A 129 4.33 6.53 -1.17
C VAL A 129 5.64 6.37 -1.93
N TRP A 130 6.65 7.18 -1.59
CA TRP A 130 7.94 7.12 -2.25
C TRP A 130 8.63 5.77 -2.09
N ARG A 131 8.60 5.16 -0.91
CA ARG A 131 9.34 3.94 -0.62
C ARG A 131 8.62 2.68 -1.11
N TRP A 132 7.31 2.57 -0.86
CA TRP A 132 6.58 1.30 -0.94
C TRP A 132 5.44 1.24 -1.96
N LEU A 133 4.81 2.37 -2.35
CA LEU A 133 3.67 2.36 -3.28
C LEU A 133 4.17 2.69 -4.69
N ARG A 134 4.41 1.65 -5.50
CA ARG A 134 5.10 1.77 -6.79
C ARG A 134 4.16 1.69 -7.99
N THR A 135 3.00 1.06 -7.83
CA THR A 135 1.99 0.97 -8.89
C THR A 135 0.82 1.92 -8.63
N PRO A 136 0.09 2.39 -9.66
CA PRO A 136 -1.07 3.27 -9.46
C PRO A 136 -2.17 2.66 -8.58
N LEU A 137 -2.43 1.35 -8.72
CA LEU A 137 -3.43 0.67 -7.89
C LEU A 137 -2.98 0.56 -6.43
N GLU A 138 -1.71 0.24 -6.19
CA GLU A 138 -1.13 0.25 -4.85
C GLU A 138 -1.15 1.65 -4.24
N PHE A 139 -0.92 2.68 -5.05
CA PHE A 139 -1.01 4.06 -4.61
C PHE A 139 -2.42 4.38 -4.11
N ILE A 140 -3.47 4.11 -4.89
CA ILE A 140 -4.86 4.38 -4.50
C ILE A 140 -5.23 3.63 -3.22
N VAL A 141 -4.97 2.31 -3.20
CA VAL A 141 -5.28 1.45 -2.05
C VAL A 141 -4.47 1.83 -0.81
N GLY A 142 -3.16 2.07 -0.97
CA GLY A 142 -2.28 2.39 0.13
C GLY A 142 -2.55 3.76 0.73
N VAL A 143 -2.81 4.78 -0.12
CA VAL A 143 -3.22 6.10 0.36
C VAL A 143 -4.54 6.00 1.12
N PHE A 144 -5.52 5.24 0.62
CA PHE A 144 -6.77 5.02 1.35
C PHE A 144 -6.53 4.40 2.74
N LEU A 145 -5.77 3.31 2.82
CA LEU A 145 -5.49 2.63 4.10
C LEU A 145 -4.79 3.57 5.11
N LEU A 146 -3.85 4.40 4.63
CA LEU A 146 -3.16 5.37 5.49
C LEU A 146 -4.07 6.51 5.91
N CYS A 147 -4.91 7.03 5.01
CA CYS A 147 -5.90 8.05 5.35
C CYS A 147 -6.92 7.50 6.36
N GLN A 148 -7.42 6.28 6.17
CA GLN A 148 -8.31 5.61 7.12
C GLN A 148 -7.63 5.45 8.48
N ALA A 149 -6.36 5.07 8.54
CA ALA A 149 -5.59 5.00 9.78
C ALA A 149 -5.43 6.38 10.45
N ALA A 150 -5.14 7.43 9.67
CA ALA A 150 -5.04 8.80 10.19
C ALA A 150 -6.36 9.25 10.84
N VAL A 151 -7.48 9.03 10.14
CA VAL A 151 -8.82 9.39 10.62
C VAL A 151 -9.23 8.52 11.83
N ALA A 152 -8.79 7.26 11.89
CA ALA A 152 -8.99 6.42 13.07
C ALA A 152 -8.32 6.97 14.34
N PHE A 153 -7.21 7.71 14.22
CA PHE A 153 -6.62 8.41 15.38
C PHE A 153 -7.56 9.48 15.95
N THR A 154 -8.36 10.16 15.12
CA THR A 154 -9.31 11.19 15.57
C THR A 154 -10.62 10.62 16.10
N GLY A 155 -10.83 9.30 16.01
CA GLY A 155 -12.05 8.63 16.43
C GLY A 155 -13.15 8.63 15.39
N GLN A 156 -12.82 8.99 14.14
CA GLN A 156 -13.73 8.99 13.01
C GLN A 156 -13.38 7.83 12.07
N THR A 157 -14.24 7.57 11.09
CA THR A 157 -14.01 6.62 10.00
C THR A 157 -14.47 7.22 8.67
N TYR A 158 -13.93 6.77 7.54
CA TYR A 158 -14.47 7.17 6.24
C TYR A 158 -15.86 6.56 6.03
N ALA A 159 -16.84 7.42 5.71
CA ALA A 159 -18.19 7.01 5.37
C ALA A 159 -18.35 6.65 3.88
N PHE A 160 -19.44 5.96 3.54
CA PHE A 160 -19.87 5.78 2.16
C PHE A 160 -20.18 7.14 1.52
N GLY A 161 -19.58 7.39 0.36
CA GLY A 161 -19.87 8.60 -0.41
C GLY A 161 -19.51 8.42 -1.89
N PRO A 162 -20.06 9.24 -2.79
CA PRO A 162 -19.77 9.16 -4.22
C PRO A 162 -18.28 9.30 -4.53
N THR A 163 -17.57 10.10 -3.72
CA THR A 163 -16.12 10.32 -3.82
C THR A 163 -15.28 9.15 -3.32
N THR A 164 -15.86 8.22 -2.54
CA THR A 164 -15.14 7.09 -1.95
C THR A 164 -15.35 5.77 -2.70
N VAL A 165 -16.25 5.73 -3.69
CA VAL A 165 -16.52 4.54 -4.55
C VAL A 165 -15.29 4.11 -5.36
N VAL A 166 -14.36 5.02 -5.65
CA VAL A 166 -13.12 4.69 -6.36
C VAL A 166 -12.26 3.67 -5.59
N PHE A 167 -12.31 3.66 -4.25
CA PHE A 167 -11.49 2.78 -3.42
C PHE A 167 -11.88 1.30 -3.49
N PRO A 168 -13.15 0.89 -3.33
CA PRO A 168 -13.53 -0.50 -3.50
C PRO A 168 -13.29 -0.98 -4.94
N LEU A 169 -13.50 -0.14 -5.96
CA LEU A 169 -13.20 -0.49 -7.34
C LEU A 169 -11.70 -0.73 -7.55
N ALA A 170 -10.84 0.16 -7.06
CA ALA A 170 -9.39 0.01 -7.13
C ALA A 170 -8.91 -1.21 -6.34
N ALA A 171 -9.54 -1.51 -5.19
CA ALA A 171 -9.23 -2.69 -4.40
C ALA A 171 -9.57 -4.00 -5.12
N ILE A 172 -10.75 -4.09 -5.75
CA ILE A 172 -11.14 -5.23 -6.58
C ILE A 172 -10.16 -5.39 -7.75
N ALA A 173 -9.84 -4.29 -8.45
CA ALA A 173 -8.86 -4.33 -9.53
C ALA A 173 -7.49 -4.81 -9.06
N LEU A 174 -7.03 -4.35 -7.89
CA LEU A 174 -5.76 -4.77 -7.29
C LEU A 174 -5.76 -6.27 -6.93
N VAL A 175 -6.87 -6.81 -6.42
CA VAL A 175 -7.02 -8.26 -6.17
C VAL A 175 -6.94 -9.04 -7.47
N VAL A 176 -7.65 -8.62 -8.52
CA VAL A 176 -7.65 -9.31 -9.83
C VAL A 176 -6.26 -9.29 -10.47
N VAL A 177 -5.58 -8.14 -10.44
CA VAL A 177 -4.20 -8.02 -10.93
C VAL A 177 -3.25 -8.89 -10.10
N GLY A 178 -3.35 -8.85 -8.77
CA GLY A 178 -2.55 -9.68 -7.86
C GLY A 178 -2.74 -11.17 -8.10
N TRP A 179 -3.97 -11.63 -8.35
CA TRP A 179 -4.25 -13.01 -8.71
C TRP A 179 -3.57 -13.42 -10.02
N ARG A 180 -3.71 -12.59 -11.07
CA ARG A 180 -3.07 -12.84 -12.37
C ARG A 180 -1.54 -12.90 -12.24
N ASP A 181 -0.96 -11.99 -11.48
CA ASP A 181 0.49 -11.98 -11.23
C ASP A 181 0.94 -13.18 -10.41
N HIS A 182 0.15 -13.63 -9.43
CA HIS A 182 0.48 -14.84 -8.67
C HIS A 182 0.42 -16.11 -9.55
N GLN A 183 -0.58 -16.24 -10.40
CA GLN A 183 -0.68 -17.36 -11.35
C GLN A 183 0.50 -17.39 -12.33
N ARG A 184 0.93 -16.22 -12.83
CA ARG A 184 2.13 -16.10 -13.67
C ARG A 184 3.39 -16.53 -12.92
N PHE A 185 3.50 -16.20 -11.63
CA PHE A 185 4.64 -16.60 -10.82
C PHE A 185 4.73 -18.12 -10.66
N LEU A 186 3.60 -18.79 -10.42
CA LEU A 186 3.56 -20.25 -10.28
C LEU A 186 4.03 -20.96 -11.56
N ARG A 187 3.64 -20.43 -12.73
CA ARG A 187 4.12 -20.94 -14.03
C ARG A 187 5.63 -20.74 -14.20
N LEU A 188 6.14 -19.54 -13.95
CA LEU A 188 7.58 -19.24 -14.00
C LEU A 188 8.38 -20.11 -13.03
N GLN A 189 7.86 -20.34 -11.82
CA GLN A 189 8.50 -21.19 -10.83
C GLN A 189 8.58 -22.66 -11.31
N ALA A 190 7.53 -23.17 -11.97
CA ALA A 190 7.53 -24.51 -12.54
C ALA A 190 8.57 -24.63 -13.67
N GLU A 191 8.63 -23.66 -14.58
CA GLU A 191 9.61 -23.60 -15.67
C GLU A 191 11.06 -23.54 -15.14
N MET A 192 11.33 -22.69 -14.15
CA MET A 192 12.65 -22.59 -13.52
C MET A 192 13.07 -23.90 -12.84
N ARG A 193 12.15 -24.57 -12.14
CA ARG A 193 12.43 -25.88 -11.51
C ARG A 193 12.73 -26.95 -12.56
N ALA A 194 11.98 -26.99 -13.66
CA ALA A 194 12.22 -27.91 -14.76
C ALA A 194 13.60 -27.67 -15.40
N PHE A 195 13.98 -26.41 -15.62
CA PHE A 195 15.29 -26.04 -16.18
C PHE A 195 16.46 -26.39 -15.26
N VAL A 196 16.31 -26.22 -13.94
CA VAL A 196 17.34 -26.63 -12.97
C VAL A 196 17.46 -28.16 -12.92
N ALA A 197 16.34 -28.88 -13.03
CA ALA A 197 16.32 -30.34 -13.04
C ALA A 197 17.01 -30.92 -14.29
N THR A 198 16.83 -30.31 -15.47
CA THR A 198 17.49 -30.76 -16.71
C THR A 198 18.99 -30.43 -16.76
N ARG A 199 19.47 -29.46 -15.96
CA ARG A 199 20.89 -29.08 -15.88
C ARG A 199 21.68 -29.75 -14.75
N LYS A 200 21.04 -30.47 -13.83
CA LYS A 200 21.78 -31.30 -12.88
C LYS A 200 22.32 -32.52 -13.63
N PRO A 201 23.65 -32.71 -13.75
CA PRO A 201 24.17 -33.99 -14.21
C PRO A 201 23.69 -35.07 -13.22
N ILE A 202 23.13 -36.14 -13.76
CA ILE A 202 22.88 -37.37 -13.00
C ILE A 202 24.26 -37.83 -12.49
N PRO A 203 24.41 -38.12 -11.18
CA PRO A 203 25.67 -38.59 -10.62
C PRO A 203 26.10 -39.94 -11.23
#